data_AF-R9PR27-F1
#
_entry.id   AF-R9PR27-F1
#
_cell.length_a   1.000
_cell.length_b   1.000
_cell.length_c   1.000
_cell.angle_alpha   90.00
_cell.angle_beta   90.00
_cell.angle_gamma   90.00
#
_symmetry.space_group_name_H-M   'P 1'
#
loop_
_entity.id
_entity.type
_entity.pdbx_description
1 polymer ?
#
loop_
_entity_poly.entity_id
_entity_poly.type
_entity_poly.pdbx_seq_one_letter_code
_entity_poly.pdbx_strand_id
1 'polypeptide(L)'
;MFLLAFSATAGPIIVQKSSDPNKVDAFELQKELLEQHLWQEQLRNQAQLQWLRELPIGCVFNATGDYQCGLNWYRPYRYQQQQLYIQIPDPETTRRNTH
;
A
#
# COMPACT_ATOMS: atom_id res chain seq x y z
N MET A 1 3.38 -22.60 48.94
CA MET A 1 2.72 -22.08 47.72
C MET A 1 2.15 -20.72 48.08
N PHE A 2 2.83 -19.63 47.71
CA PHE A 2 2.44 -18.26 48.05
C PHE A 2 2.24 -17.48 46.75
N LEU A 3 0.99 -17.06 46.48
CA LEU A 3 0.60 -16.31 45.30
C LEU A 3 0.92 -14.83 45.52
N LEU A 4 1.86 -14.29 44.75
CA LEU A 4 2.15 -12.85 44.74
C LEU A 4 1.15 -12.16 43.81
N ALA A 5 0.19 -11.46 44.40
CA ALA A 5 -0.71 -10.56 43.69
C ALA A 5 0.05 -9.28 43.33
N PHE A 6 0.15 -8.98 42.02
CA PHE A 6 0.66 -7.70 41.55
C PHE A 6 -0.44 -6.63 41.61
N SER A 7 -0.27 -5.67 42.50
CA SER A 7 -1.11 -4.48 42.57
C SER A 7 -0.79 -3.57 41.37
N ALA A 8 -1.68 -3.50 40.38
CA ALA A 8 -1.57 -2.55 39.28
C ALA A 8 -1.85 -1.13 39.82
N THR A 9 -0.81 -0.31 39.95
CA THR A 9 -0.95 1.09 40.34
C THR A 9 -1.25 1.91 39.08
N ALA A 10 -2.49 2.36 38.91
CA ALA A 10 -2.81 3.34 37.88
C ALA A 10 -2.14 4.67 38.25
N GLY A 11 -1.11 5.05 37.50
CA GLY A 11 -0.38 6.31 37.68
C GLY A 11 -1.29 7.52 37.46
N PRO A 12 -0.93 8.70 38.01
CA PRO A 12 -1.75 9.90 37.91
C PRO A 12 -2.02 10.29 36.45
N ILE A 13 -3.29 10.49 36.11
CA ILE A 13 -3.72 10.98 34.79
C ILE A 13 -3.44 12.49 34.76
N ILE A 14 -2.32 12.87 34.15
CA ILE A 14 -1.97 14.29 33.97
C ILE A 14 -2.76 14.83 32.79
N VAL A 15 -3.88 15.50 33.06
CA VAL A 15 -4.65 16.23 32.04
C VAL A 15 -3.97 17.58 31.84
N GLN A 16 -3.12 17.71 30.80
CA GLN A 16 -2.52 18.99 30.44
C GLN A 16 -3.39 19.71 29.40
N LYS A 17 -3.64 21.00 29.62
CA LYS A 17 -4.48 21.84 28.76
C LYS A 17 -3.70 22.14 27.47
N SER A 18 -4.23 21.72 26.32
CA SER A 18 -3.64 21.85 24.97
C SER A 18 -3.39 23.32 24.52
N SER A 19 -3.79 24.32 25.30
CA SER A 19 -3.81 25.74 24.92
C SER A 19 -2.48 26.51 25.06
N ASP A 20 -1.34 25.84 25.29
CA ASP A 20 -0.04 26.50 25.49
C ASP A 20 0.76 26.57 24.16
N PRO A 21 1.02 27.76 23.59
CA PRO A 21 1.55 27.92 22.23
C PRO A 21 3.02 27.47 22.03
N ASN A 22 3.71 27.06 23.10
CA ASN A 22 5.11 26.61 23.09
C ASN A 22 5.26 25.11 23.41
N LYS A 23 4.17 24.34 23.47
CA LYS A 23 4.23 22.89 23.73
C LYS A 23 3.73 22.10 22.54
N VAL A 24 4.62 21.26 21.99
CA VAL A 24 4.29 20.29 20.95
C VAL A 24 3.22 19.34 21.51
N ASP A 25 2.03 19.35 20.91
CA ASP A 25 0.93 18.47 21.30
C ASP A 25 1.30 17.02 20.96
N ALA A 26 1.47 16.20 21.99
CA ALA A 26 1.90 14.81 21.85
C ALA A 26 0.89 13.97 21.06
N PHE A 27 -0.40 14.33 21.08
CA PHE A 27 -1.46 13.62 20.35
C PHE A 27 -1.46 13.98 18.87
N GLU A 28 -1.17 15.23 18.53
CA GLU A 28 -1.06 15.67 17.14
C GLU A 28 0.15 15.01 16.46
N LEU A 29 1.29 14.96 17.17
CA LEU A 29 2.47 14.24 16.70
C LEU A 29 2.20 12.73 16.55
N GLN A 30 1.51 12.09 17.50
CA GLN A 30 1.15 10.68 17.42
C GLN A 30 0.26 10.39 16.21
N LYS A 31 -0.70 11.27 15.93
CA LYS A 31 -1.58 11.15 14.77
C LYS A 31 -0.80 11.25 13.46
N GLU A 32 0.09 12.22 13.34
CA GLU A 32 0.92 12.40 12.15
C GLU A 32 1.82 11.17 11.91
N LEU A 33 2.45 10.64 12.96
CA LEU A 33 3.28 9.43 12.86
C LEU A 33 2.45 8.19 12.47
N LEU A 34 1.22 8.05 12.96
CA LEU A 34 0.33 6.96 12.59
C LEU A 34 -0.07 7.05 11.12
N GLU A 35 -0.42 8.24 10.63
CA GLU A 35 -0.74 8.47 9.22
C GLU A 35 0.46 8.16 8.32
N GLN A 36 1.66 8.59 8.69
CA GLN A 36 2.90 8.27 7.96
C GLN A 36 3.18 6.76 7.95
N HIS A 37 2.97 6.08 9.08
CA HIS A 37 3.18 4.63 9.18
C HIS A 37 2.19 3.86 8.30
N LEU A 38 0.90 4.19 8.37
CA LEU A 38 -0.13 3.59 7.52
C LEU A 38 0.15 3.83 6.04
N TRP A 39 0.61 5.03 5.68
CA TRP A 39 1.00 5.33 4.31
C TRP A 39 2.21 4.48 3.86
N GLN A 40 3.21 4.28 4.71
CA GLN A 40 4.33 3.39 4.41
C GLN A 40 3.91 1.93 4.27
N GLU A 41 3.03 1.43 5.14
CA GLU A 41 2.48 0.07 5.00
C GLU A 41 1.68 -0.09 3.71
N GLN A 42 0.86 0.91 3.36
CA GLN A 42 0.14 0.94 2.10
C GLN A 42 1.09 0.95 0.90
N LEU A 43 2.19 1.70 0.94
CA LEU A 43 3.20 1.69 -0.11
C LEU A 43 3.91 0.33 -0.21
N ARG A 44 4.21 -0.33 0.91
CA ARG A 44 4.78 -1.69 0.89
C ARG A 44 3.84 -2.68 0.19
N ASN A 45 2.53 -2.54 0.40
CA ASN A 45 1.53 -3.35 -0.29
C ASN A 45 1.38 -2.97 -1.78
N GLN A 46 1.65 -1.72 -2.16
CA GLN A 46 1.59 -1.24 -3.55
C GLN A 46 2.87 -1.51 -4.37
N ALA A 47 3.98 -1.88 -3.72
CA ALA A 47 5.33 -1.92 -4.32
C ALA A 47 5.56 -3.02 -5.38
N GLN A 48 4.52 -3.70 -5.87
CA GLN A 48 4.66 -4.67 -6.98
C GLN A 48 3.88 -4.26 -8.24
N LEU A 49 3.64 -2.97 -8.44
CA LEU A 49 3.28 -2.45 -9.76
C LEU A 49 4.57 -2.30 -10.58
N GLN A 50 4.90 -3.34 -11.36
CA GLN A 50 5.99 -3.25 -12.33
C GLN A 50 5.50 -2.46 -13.56
N TRP A 51 5.90 -1.19 -13.62
CA TRP A 51 5.67 -0.32 -14.77
C TRP A 51 6.80 -0.48 -15.77
N LEU A 52 6.51 -1.07 -16.92
CA LEU A 52 7.46 -1.25 -18.00
C LEU A 52 7.25 -0.13 -19.03
N ARG A 53 8.34 0.49 -19.50
CA ARG A 53 8.30 1.44 -20.63
C ARG A 53 8.36 0.74 -21.97
N GLU A 54 8.96 -0.44 -22.01
CA GLU A 54 9.13 -1.27 -23.18
C GLU A 54 8.73 -2.71 -22.87
N LEU A 55 8.18 -3.40 -23.86
CA LEU A 55 7.80 -4.79 -23.74
C LEU A 55 8.98 -5.72 -24.07
N PRO A 56 9.05 -6.91 -23.46
CA PRO A 56 9.97 -7.95 -23.89
C PRO A 56 9.80 -8.32 -25.38
N ILE A 57 10.85 -8.89 -25.98
CA ILE A 57 10.80 -9.34 -27.37
C ILE A 57 9.82 -10.52 -27.50
N GLY A 58 9.01 -10.54 -28.57
CA GLY A 58 8.09 -11.63 -28.87
C GLY A 58 6.70 -11.49 -28.26
N CYS A 59 6.34 -10.32 -27.73
CA CYS A 59 4.99 -10.05 -27.26
C CYS A 59 3.99 -9.92 -28.42
N VAL A 60 2.80 -10.49 -28.25
CA VAL A 60 1.72 -10.44 -29.24
C VAL A 60 0.56 -9.62 -28.70
N PHE A 61 0.02 -8.72 -29.52
CA PHE A 61 -1.15 -7.93 -29.17
C PHE A 61 -2.43 -8.73 -29.41
N ASN A 62 -3.32 -8.78 -28.42
CA ASN A 62 -4.55 -9.56 -28.48
C ASN A 62 -5.78 -8.69 -28.83
N ALA A 63 -6.92 -9.35 -29.05
CA ALA A 63 -8.17 -8.66 -29.36
C ALA A 63 -8.80 -7.91 -28.16
N THR A 64 -8.39 -8.21 -26.91
CA THR A 64 -8.88 -7.51 -25.71
C THR A 64 -8.11 -6.21 -25.43
N GLY A 65 -7.08 -5.89 -26.21
CA GLY A 65 -6.26 -4.70 -26.05
C GLY A 65 -5.05 -4.86 -25.14
N ASP A 66 -4.69 -6.10 -24.78
CA ASP A 66 -3.57 -6.46 -23.92
C ASP A 66 -2.46 -7.15 -24.73
N TYR A 67 -1.23 -7.13 -24.22
CA TYR A 67 -0.08 -7.82 -24.78
C TYR A 67 0.20 -9.11 -24.02
N GLN A 68 0.40 -10.20 -24.73
CA GLN A 68 0.82 -11.49 -24.18
C GLN A 68 2.30 -11.73 -24.48
N CYS A 69 3.10 -11.96 -23.44
CA CYS A 69 4.54 -12.20 -23.51
C CYS A 69 4.85 -13.51 -22.77
N GLY A 70 4.78 -14.64 -23.47
CA GLY A 70 4.89 -15.97 -22.86
C GLY A 70 3.74 -16.24 -21.88
N LEU A 71 4.06 -16.35 -20.59
CA LEU A 71 3.10 -16.54 -19.49
C LEU A 71 2.67 -15.23 -18.82
N ASN A 72 3.28 -14.10 -19.21
CA ASN A 72 2.98 -12.80 -18.63
C ASN A 72 2.05 -12.00 -19.54
N TRP A 73 1.18 -11.21 -18.93
CA TRP A 73 0.23 -10.35 -19.61
C TRP A 73 0.48 -8.90 -19.23
N TYR A 74 0.39 -8.00 -20.20
CA TYR A 74 0.68 -6.59 -20.01
C TYR A 74 -0.40 -5.71 -20.63
N ARG A 75 -0.91 -4.75 -19.86
CA ARG A 75 -1.88 -3.76 -20.36
C ARG A 75 -1.19 -2.45 -20.72
N PRO A 76 -1.41 -1.90 -21.92
CA PRO A 76 -0.90 -0.58 -22.29
C PRO A 76 -1.67 0.55 -21.58
N TYR A 77 -0.94 1.52 -21.03
CA TYR A 77 -1.47 2.74 -20.43
C TYR A 77 -0.75 3.96 -21.01
N ARG A 78 -1.50 5.04 -21.25
CA ARG A 78 -0.93 6.34 -21.61
C ARG A 78 -0.93 7.26 -20.41
N TYR A 79 0.24 7.68 -19.96
CA TYR A 79 0.41 8.59 -18.84
C TYR A 79 1.37 9.71 -19.21
N GLN A 80 0.96 10.97 -19.05
CA GLN A 80 1.79 12.15 -19.35
C GLN A 80 2.50 12.08 -20.73
N GLN A 81 1.76 11.67 -21.77
CA GLN A 81 2.26 11.48 -23.15
C GLN A 81 3.28 10.33 -23.32
N GLN A 82 3.52 9.52 -22.29
CA GLN A 82 4.35 8.32 -22.34
C GLN A 82 3.49 7.06 -22.39
N GLN A 83 3.94 6.08 -23.18
CA GLN A 83 3.36 4.74 -23.22
C GLN A 83 4.00 3.90 -22.11
N LEU A 84 3.17 3.27 -21.28
CA LEU A 84 3.57 2.39 -20.19
C LEU A 84 2.83 1.06 -20.31
N TYR A 85 3.40 0.03 -19.70
CA TYR A 85 2.85 -1.32 -19.68
C TYR A 85 2.85 -1.82 -18.23
N ILE A 86 1.67 -2.25 -17.76
CA ILE A 86 1.53 -2.80 -16.41
C ILE A 86 1.28 -4.29 -16.53
N GLN A 87 2.01 -5.09 -15.76
CA GLN A 87 1.74 -6.52 -15.68
C GLN A 87 0.37 -6.78 -15.06
N ILE A 88 -0.45 -7.57 -15.74
CA ILE A 88 -1.78 -7.99 -15.31
C ILE A 88 -1.80 -9.51 -15.12
N PRO A 89 -2.70 -10.04 -14.27
CA PRO A 89 -2.94 -11.47 -14.21
C PRO A 89 -3.47 -11.99 -15.55
N ASP A 90 -3.37 -13.30 -15.75
CA ASP A 90 -3.95 -13.97 -16.91
C ASP A 90 -5.46 -13.70 -17.02
N PRO A 91 -5.93 -13.11 -18.13
CA PRO A 91 -7.34 -12.77 -18.33
C PRO A 91 -8.27 -13.99 -18.24
N GLU A 92 -7.82 -15.19 -18.62
CA GLU A 92 -8.62 -16.41 -18.51
C GLU A 92 -8.78 -16.86 -17.05
N THR A 93 -7.75 -16.65 -16.23
CA THR A 93 -7.83 -16.90 -14.79
C THR A 93 -8.79 -15.90 -14.13
N THR A 94 -8.72 -14.63 -14.53
CA THR A 94 -9.66 -13.61 -14.03
C THR A 94 -11.11 -13.94 -14.37
N ARG A 95 -11.42 -14.34 -15.62
CA ARG A 95 -12.79 -14.73 -16.02
C ARG A 95 -13.36 -15.86 -15.17
N ARG A 96 -12.55 -16.86 -14.84
CA ARG A 96 -12.99 -18.02 -14.05
C ARG A 96 -13.41 -17.65 -12.63
N ASN A 97 -12.75 -16.67 -12.01
CA ASN A 97 -12.99 -16.28 -10.62
C ASN A 97 -14.18 -15.32 -10.45
N THR A 98 -14.75 -14.82 -11.54
CA THR A 98 -15.90 -13.90 -11.55
C THR A 98 -17.25 -14.61 -11.75
N HIS A 99 -17.28 -15.94 -11.76
CA HIS A 99 -18.49 -16.75 -11.92
C HIS A 99 -18.67 -17.73 -10.74
#